data_AF-A0A085WNQ7-F1
#
_entry.id   AF-A0A085WNQ7-F1
#
_cell.length_a   1.000
_cell.length_b   1.000
_cell.length_c   1.000
_cell.angle_alpha   90.00
_cell.angle_beta   90.00
_cell.angle_gamma   90.00
#
_symmetry.space_group_name_H-M   'P 1'
#
loop_
_entity.id
_entity.type
_entity.pdbx_description
1 polymer ?
#
loop_
_entity_poly.entity_id
_entity_poly.type
_entity_poly.pdbx_seq_one_letter_code
_entity_poly.pdbx_strand_id
1 'polypeptide(L)'
;MCLLVEAGETRYALEATSVMEVALPGSDGTSLRGMLEVKDLSVLLGGAPEKGQGMVVVLDVSPTLAVRVRSVVEVADVAHAPFFLLPAGLGEALVPLSRGAVLHKGRLYLELIAESLPQRGVPKPSAGTPRPVHLMESAPERALVFESQGRLFGLPLSLVSQVVTQGEAFSRLPVQRGAVAGVFPHAQVLWPIFSVPAMLGGTAGVEAFFVLTEMAGQNVGLCATRVLGVLPRFEPTDVPGEFRAPGLTGPVLFLDLQHMFS
;
A
#
# COMPACT_ATOMS: atom_id res chain seq x y z
N MET A 1 -11.52 -20.02 8.61
CA MET A 1 -12.42 -18.95 9.14
C MET A 1 -11.60 -17.80 9.67
N CYS A 2 -11.92 -16.58 9.26
CA CYS A 2 -11.28 -15.35 9.72
C CYS A 2 -12.33 -14.30 10.13
N LEU A 3 -12.01 -13.50 11.13
CA LEU A 3 -12.68 -12.23 11.39
C LEU A 3 -12.05 -11.16 10.48
N LEU A 4 -12.86 -10.56 9.61
CA LEU A 4 -12.43 -9.47 8.73
C LEU A 4 -12.73 -8.13 9.38
N VAL A 5 -11.73 -7.28 9.51
CA VAL A 5 -11.82 -5.99 10.21
C VAL A 5 -11.15 -4.87 9.43
N GLU A 6 -11.48 -3.63 9.79
CA GLU A 6 -10.82 -2.44 9.28
C GLU A 6 -10.18 -1.66 10.44
N ALA A 7 -8.93 -1.23 10.25
CA ALA A 7 -8.26 -0.30 11.15
C ALA A 7 -7.33 0.64 10.36
N GLY A 8 -7.33 1.92 10.69
CA GLY A 8 -6.83 2.98 9.84
C GLY A 8 -7.43 2.86 8.45
N GLU A 9 -6.62 3.06 7.41
CA GLU A 9 -7.05 2.88 6.02
C GLU A 9 -6.75 1.48 5.48
N THR A 10 -6.49 0.52 6.36
CA THR A 10 -6.10 -0.84 6.00
C THR A 10 -7.16 -1.85 6.46
N ARG A 11 -7.24 -2.96 5.73
CA ARG A 11 -8.12 -4.09 6.02
C ARG A 11 -7.30 -5.27 6.48
N TYR A 12 -7.81 -6.01 7.47
CA TYR A 12 -7.12 -7.12 8.09
C TYR A 12 -8.00 -8.36 8.19
N ALA A 13 -7.36 -9.52 8.06
CA ALA A 13 -7.94 -10.80 8.41
C ALA A 13 -7.24 -11.33 9.67
N LEU A 14 -8.02 -11.64 10.69
CA LEU A 14 -7.57 -12.29 11.92
C LEU A 14 -8.11 -13.72 11.93
N GLU A 15 -7.28 -14.69 12.30
CA GLU A 15 -7.74 -16.07 12.44
C GLU A 15 -8.85 -16.14 13.51
N ALA A 16 -10.01 -16.72 13.20
CA ALA A 16 -11.16 -16.67 14.11
C ALA A 16 -10.88 -17.39 15.43
N THR A 17 -9.99 -18.38 15.43
CA THR A 17 -9.51 -19.11 16.61
C THR A 17 -8.70 -18.23 17.57
N SER A 18 -8.11 -17.14 17.07
CA SER A 18 -7.39 -16.15 17.89
C SER A 18 -8.31 -15.06 18.47
N VAL A 19 -9.62 -15.09 18.18
CA VAL A 19 -10.58 -14.08 18.64
C VAL A 19 -11.48 -14.66 19.72
N MET A 20 -11.45 -14.07 20.92
CA MET A 20 -12.30 -14.45 22.05
C MET A 20 -13.69 -13.82 21.97
N GLU A 21 -13.75 -12.50 21.72
CA GLU A 21 -15.01 -11.78 21.60
C GLU A 21 -14.86 -10.49 20.77
N VAL A 22 -15.98 -10.02 20.23
CA VAL A 22 -16.13 -8.67 19.67
C VAL A 22 -17.12 -7.93 20.56
N ALA A 23 -16.73 -6.77 21.05
CA ALA A 23 -17.53 -5.96 21.96
C ALA A 23 -17.61 -4.51 21.51
N LEU A 24 -18.65 -3.81 22.00
CA LEU A 24 -18.67 -2.36 21.96
C LEU A 24 -17.61 -1.81 22.94
N PRO A 25 -16.98 -0.68 22.61
CA PRO A 25 -16.07 -0.02 23.55
C PRO A 25 -16.82 0.41 24.83
N GLY A 26 -16.11 0.43 25.96
CA GLY A 26 -16.64 1.00 27.20
C GLY A 26 -16.92 2.49 27.07
N SER A 27 -17.59 3.09 28.07
CA SER A 27 -17.95 4.53 28.08
C SER A 27 -16.78 5.46 27.79
N ASP A 28 -15.59 5.07 28.26
CA ASP A 28 -14.39 5.89 28.20
C ASP A 28 -13.48 5.48 27.02
N GLY A 29 -13.82 4.40 26.30
CA GLY A 29 -13.09 3.86 25.14
C GLY A 29 -11.71 3.27 25.43
N THR A 30 -11.16 3.48 26.63
CA THR A 30 -9.81 3.09 27.04
C THR A 30 -9.73 1.71 27.70
N SER A 31 -10.86 1.22 28.22
CA SER A 31 -10.94 -0.10 28.84
C SER A 31 -12.20 -0.84 28.43
N LEU A 32 -12.06 -2.16 28.29
CA LEU A 32 -13.19 -3.07 28.13
C LEU A 32 -13.59 -3.60 29.51
N ARG A 33 -14.84 -3.34 29.90
CA ARG A 33 -15.42 -3.73 31.20
C ARG A 33 -14.57 -3.30 32.42
N GLY A 34 -13.81 -2.20 32.30
CA GLY A 34 -12.96 -1.66 33.37
C GLY A 34 -11.73 -2.50 33.74
N MET A 35 -11.45 -3.58 33.01
CA MET A 35 -10.39 -4.53 33.36
C MET A 35 -9.29 -4.64 32.29
N LEU A 36 -9.66 -4.66 31.02
CA LEU A 36 -8.72 -4.88 29.92
C LEU A 36 -8.43 -3.55 29.21
N GLU A 37 -7.17 -3.14 29.17
CA GLU A 37 -6.73 -1.96 28.42
C GLU A 37 -6.99 -2.18 26.93
N VAL A 38 -7.66 -1.21 26.30
CA VAL A 38 -7.94 -1.23 24.86
C VAL A 38 -6.85 -0.48 24.13
N LYS A 39 -6.07 -1.19 23.32
CA LYS A 39 -5.05 -0.59 22.44
C LYS A 39 -5.64 -0.27 21.07
N ASP A 40 -5.14 0.73 20.38
CA ASP A 40 -5.56 1.04 19.01
C ASP A 40 -4.81 0.17 18.00
N LEU A 41 -5.53 -0.64 17.20
CA LEU A 41 -4.88 -1.53 16.23
C LEU A 41 -4.09 -0.75 15.17
N SER A 42 -4.61 0.38 14.70
CA SER A 42 -3.90 1.20 13.73
C SER A 42 -2.58 1.70 14.30
N VAL A 43 -2.58 2.18 15.54
CA VAL A 43 -1.37 2.64 16.24
C VAL A 43 -0.38 1.51 16.49
N LEU A 44 -0.84 0.33 16.92
CA LEU A 44 0.00 -0.85 17.09
C LEU A 44 0.72 -1.24 15.79
N LEU A 45 0.05 -1.05 14.66
CA LEU A 45 0.58 -1.30 13.33
C LEU A 45 1.35 -0.10 12.75
N GLY A 46 1.50 1.00 13.49
CA GLY A 46 2.27 2.19 13.11
C GLY A 46 1.51 3.24 12.29
N GLY A 47 0.18 3.13 12.22
CA GLY A 47 -0.72 4.10 11.61
C GLY A 47 -1.18 5.20 12.58
N ALA A 48 -2.06 6.07 12.08
CA ALA A 48 -2.68 7.12 12.88
C ALA A 48 -3.81 6.56 13.77
N PRO A 49 -4.04 7.14 14.97
CA PRO A 49 -5.10 6.67 15.87
C PRO A 49 -6.50 6.81 15.25
N GLU A 50 -7.36 5.86 15.57
CA GLU A 50 -8.77 5.88 15.20
C GLU A 50 -9.49 7.07 15.84
N LYS A 51 -10.23 7.81 15.01
CA LYS A 51 -11.00 8.99 15.43
C LYS A 51 -12.35 8.64 16.07
N GLY A 52 -12.90 7.47 15.73
CA GLY A 52 -14.21 7.01 16.22
C GLY A 52 -14.10 5.98 17.35
N GLN A 53 -15.22 5.70 18.01
CA GLN A 53 -15.28 4.68 19.06
C GLN A 53 -15.01 3.27 18.52
N GLY A 54 -15.51 2.97 17.31
CA GLY A 54 -15.25 1.69 16.64
C GLY A 54 -15.79 0.48 17.40
N MET A 55 -15.10 -0.65 17.24
CA MET A 55 -15.37 -1.91 17.95
C MET A 55 -14.10 -2.40 18.64
N VAL A 56 -14.26 -3.22 19.68
CA VAL A 56 -13.14 -3.85 20.39
C VAL A 56 -13.11 -5.34 20.03
N VAL A 57 -11.97 -5.83 19.56
CA VAL A 57 -11.70 -7.25 19.33
C VAL A 57 -10.78 -7.73 20.44
N VAL A 58 -11.19 -8.75 21.19
CA VAL A 58 -10.37 -9.39 22.21
C VAL A 58 -9.68 -10.60 21.61
N LEU A 59 -8.35 -10.62 21.66
CA LEU A 59 -7.51 -11.64 21.08
C LEU A 59 -7.00 -12.60 22.15
N ASP A 60 -7.11 -13.89 21.87
CA ASP A 60 -6.57 -14.99 22.69
C ASP A 60 -5.07 -15.15 22.41
N VAL A 61 -4.31 -14.19 22.92
CA VAL A 61 -2.84 -14.16 22.86
C VAL A 61 -2.30 -13.99 24.27
N SER A 62 -0.98 -14.13 24.46
CA SER A 62 -0.35 -13.98 25.77
C SER A 62 0.55 -12.73 25.82
N PRO A 63 0.22 -11.70 26.63
CA PRO A 63 -1.01 -11.53 27.41
C PRO A 63 -2.23 -11.23 26.52
N THR A 64 -3.44 -11.54 27.02
CA THR A 64 -4.70 -11.26 26.29
C THR A 64 -4.75 -9.80 25.87
N LEU A 65 -5.13 -9.56 24.62
CA LEU A 65 -5.05 -8.24 24.02
C LEU A 65 -6.42 -7.77 23.53
N ALA A 66 -6.90 -6.65 24.05
CA ALA A 66 -8.02 -5.93 23.44
C ALA A 66 -7.48 -4.89 22.44
N VAL A 67 -7.94 -4.98 21.19
CA VAL A 67 -7.64 -3.99 20.17
C VAL A 67 -8.90 -3.30 19.67
N ARG A 68 -8.86 -1.97 19.62
CA ARG A 68 -9.85 -1.14 18.93
C ARG A 68 -9.59 -1.22 17.42
N VAL A 69 -10.66 -1.52 16.69
CA VAL A 69 -10.74 -1.48 15.24
C VAL A 69 -11.83 -0.49 14.83
N ARG A 70 -11.76 0.07 13.63
CA ARG A 70 -12.82 0.95 13.11
C ARG A 70 -14.14 0.21 12.97
N SER A 71 -14.10 -0.99 12.39
CA SER A 71 -15.28 -1.80 12.12
C SER A 71 -14.92 -3.28 11.98
N VAL A 72 -15.86 -4.13 12.36
CA VAL A 72 -15.89 -5.53 11.93
C VAL A 72 -16.72 -5.61 10.66
N VAL A 73 -16.16 -6.26 9.63
CA VAL A 73 -16.80 -6.40 8.32
C VAL A 73 -17.69 -7.64 8.31
N GLU A 74 -17.10 -8.82 8.54
CA GLU A 74 -17.79 -10.10 8.60
C GLU A 74 -16.88 -11.18 9.21
N VAL A 75 -17.47 -12.32 9.53
CA VAL A 75 -16.73 -13.57 9.76
C VAL A 75 -16.87 -14.42 8.50
N ALA A 76 -15.76 -14.74 7.86
CA ALA A 76 -15.75 -15.39 6.55
C ALA A 76 -14.84 -16.62 6.52
N ASP A 77 -15.20 -17.60 5.69
CA ASP A 77 -14.24 -18.63 5.30
C ASP A 77 -13.41 -18.13 4.12
N VAL A 78 -12.12 -17.94 4.35
CA VAL A 78 -11.15 -17.45 3.35
C VAL A 78 -10.09 -18.50 3.01
N ALA A 79 -10.25 -19.76 3.46
CA ALA A 79 -9.25 -20.81 3.28
C ALA A 79 -8.90 -21.08 1.81
N HIS A 80 -9.85 -20.87 0.90
CA HIS A 80 -9.67 -21.07 -0.54
C HIS A 80 -9.61 -19.76 -1.34
N ALA A 81 -9.58 -18.62 -0.65
CA ALA A 81 -9.47 -17.33 -1.32
C ALA A 81 -8.04 -17.14 -1.86
N PRO A 82 -7.85 -16.38 -2.97
CA PRO A 82 -6.52 -16.08 -3.47
C PRO A 82 -5.65 -15.44 -2.40
N PHE A 83 -4.48 -16.03 -2.18
CA PHE A 83 -3.51 -15.61 -1.18
C PHE A 83 -2.23 -15.12 -1.85
N PHE A 84 -1.64 -14.07 -1.29
CA PHE A 84 -0.45 -13.42 -1.82
C PHE A 84 0.60 -13.21 -0.74
N LEU A 85 1.85 -13.46 -1.09
CA LEU A 85 3.00 -13.09 -0.26
C LEU A 85 3.26 -11.59 -0.34
N LEU A 86 3.73 -11.02 0.77
CA LEU A 86 4.12 -9.61 0.80
C LEU A 86 5.37 -9.38 -0.06
N PRO A 87 5.41 -8.32 -0.89
CA PRO A 87 6.61 -7.96 -1.65
C PRO A 87 7.81 -7.67 -0.75
N ALA A 88 9.01 -8.01 -1.22
CA ALA A 88 10.25 -7.63 -0.56
C ALA A 88 10.36 -6.10 -0.40
N GLY A 89 10.99 -5.63 0.69
CA GLY A 89 11.17 -4.20 0.99
C GLY A 89 9.93 -3.47 1.52
N LEU A 90 8.72 -3.92 1.14
CA LEU A 90 7.45 -3.47 1.72
C LEU A 90 7.20 -4.11 3.09
N GLY A 91 7.85 -5.26 3.31
CA GLY A 91 7.60 -6.19 4.38
C GLY A 91 8.44 -6.06 5.65
N GLU A 92 9.56 -5.34 5.74
CA GLU A 92 10.38 -5.41 6.96
C GLU A 92 9.62 -5.04 8.25
N ALA A 93 8.65 -4.12 8.13
CA ALA A 93 7.78 -3.76 9.25
C ALA A 93 6.53 -4.64 9.39
N LEU A 94 6.11 -5.34 8.33
CA LEU A 94 4.83 -6.07 8.27
C LEU A 94 4.99 -7.59 8.27
N VAL A 95 6.07 -8.12 7.70
CA VAL A 95 6.45 -9.55 7.67
C VAL A 95 6.37 -10.21 9.04
N PRO A 96 6.90 -9.64 10.15
CA PRO A 96 6.74 -10.29 11.45
C PRO A 96 5.29 -10.29 11.97
N LEU A 97 4.43 -9.42 11.43
CA LEU A 97 3.05 -9.22 11.86
C LEU A 97 2.02 -9.86 10.93
N SER A 98 2.43 -10.33 9.76
CA SER A 98 1.51 -10.74 8.72
C SER A 98 2.05 -11.91 7.92
N ARG A 99 1.18 -12.90 7.70
CA ARG A 99 1.47 -14.06 6.86
C ARG A 99 1.50 -13.70 5.37
N GLY A 100 0.75 -12.67 4.98
CA GLY A 100 0.50 -12.31 3.59
C GLY A 100 -0.78 -11.49 3.47
N ALA A 101 -1.42 -11.57 2.32
CA ALA A 101 -2.72 -10.96 2.10
C ALA A 101 -3.68 -11.91 1.37
N VAL A 102 -4.96 -11.78 1.68
CA VAL A 102 -6.03 -12.57 1.07
C VAL A 102 -7.01 -11.66 0.34
N LEU A 103 -7.43 -12.07 -0.85
CA LEU A 103 -8.42 -11.36 -1.66
C LEU A 103 -9.79 -11.99 -1.45
N HIS A 104 -10.69 -11.28 -0.77
CA HIS A 104 -12.05 -11.73 -0.48
C HIS A 104 -13.07 -10.72 -1.02
N LYS A 105 -14.04 -11.17 -1.82
CA LYS A 105 -15.07 -10.32 -2.46
C LYS A 105 -14.50 -9.06 -3.14
N GLY A 106 -13.36 -9.19 -3.84
CA GLY A 106 -12.71 -8.08 -4.53
C GLY A 106 -11.94 -7.11 -3.63
N ARG A 107 -11.82 -7.41 -2.34
CA ARG A 107 -11.16 -6.57 -1.31
C ARG A 107 -9.94 -7.31 -0.76
N LEU A 108 -8.79 -6.63 -0.69
CA LEU A 108 -7.56 -7.22 -0.15
C LEU A 108 -7.45 -6.98 1.36
N TYR A 109 -7.19 -8.05 2.11
CA TYR A 109 -7.02 -8.04 3.56
C TYR A 109 -5.62 -8.54 3.92
N LEU A 110 -4.88 -7.81 4.74
CA LEU A 110 -3.61 -8.30 5.28
C LEU A 110 -3.91 -9.34 6.38
N GLU A 111 -3.43 -10.56 6.22
CA GLU A 111 -3.62 -11.61 7.22
C GLU A 111 -2.64 -11.39 8.37
N LEU A 112 -3.14 -11.05 9.55
CA LEU A 112 -2.33 -10.73 10.71
C LEU A 112 -2.02 -11.98 11.54
N ILE A 113 -0.82 -12.00 12.11
CA ILE A 113 -0.40 -12.97 13.12
C ILE A 113 -0.73 -12.34 14.48
N ALA A 114 -1.83 -12.76 15.10
CA ALA A 114 -2.33 -12.17 16.33
C ALA A 114 -1.29 -12.20 17.46
N GLU A 115 -0.55 -13.31 17.57
CA GLU A 115 0.47 -13.56 18.58
C GLU A 115 1.66 -12.59 18.50
N SER A 116 1.88 -11.99 17.33
CA SER A 116 2.94 -11.00 17.11
C SER A 116 2.54 -9.59 17.54
N LEU A 117 1.26 -9.30 17.75
CA LEU A 117 0.76 -7.95 18.08
C LEU A 117 1.21 -7.44 19.45
N PRO A 118 1.17 -8.23 20.55
CA PRO A 118 1.55 -7.74 21.89
C PRO A 118 3.02 -7.32 21.99
N GLN A 119 3.88 -7.90 21.15
CA GLN A 119 5.34 -7.73 21.21
C GLN A 119 5.81 -6.37 20.66
N ARG A 120 4.91 -5.56 20.09
CA ARG A 120 5.27 -4.24 19.54
C ARG A 120 4.90 -3.08 20.46
N GLY A 121 5.92 -2.30 20.81
CA GLY A 121 5.76 -0.86 21.01
C GLY A 121 5.62 -0.16 19.65
N VAL A 122 5.02 1.04 19.63
CA VAL A 122 4.85 1.86 18.42
C VAL A 122 6.18 1.88 17.65
N PRO A 123 6.27 1.29 16.45
CA PRO A 123 7.47 1.39 15.65
C PRO A 123 7.68 2.87 15.37
N LYS A 124 8.79 3.45 15.84
CA LYS A 124 9.20 4.75 15.32
C LYS A 124 9.30 4.57 13.80
N PRO A 125 8.62 5.40 13.00
CA PRO A 125 8.82 5.37 11.55
C PRO A 125 10.29 5.71 11.31
N SER A 126 11.11 4.68 11.10
CA SER A 126 12.40 4.89 10.47
C SER A 126 12.06 5.29 9.05
N ALA A 127 12.40 6.53 8.67
CA ALA A 127 12.36 6.93 7.28
C ALA A 127 13.17 5.88 6.52
N GLY A 128 12.50 5.11 5.65
CA GLY A 128 13.22 4.17 4.79
C GLY A 128 14.30 4.95 4.06
N THR A 129 15.49 4.35 3.90
CA THR A 129 16.58 5.01 3.17
C THR A 129 16.04 5.46 1.82
N PRO A 130 16.10 6.77 1.51
CA PRO A 130 15.64 7.28 0.22
C PRO A 130 16.35 6.50 -0.88
N ARG A 131 15.57 5.87 -1.76
CA ARG A 131 16.12 5.19 -2.93
C ARG A 131 16.70 6.27 -3.85
N PRO A 132 17.93 6.13 -4.35
CA PRO A 132 18.49 7.06 -5.32
C PRO A 132 17.55 7.19 -6.51
N VAL A 133 17.26 8.42 -6.91
CA VAL A 133 16.45 8.70 -8.09
C VAL A 133 17.39 8.74 -9.29
N HIS A 134 17.13 7.87 -10.26
CA HIS A 134 17.80 7.88 -11.54
C HIS A 134 16.84 8.42 -12.60
N LEU A 135 17.33 9.30 -13.46
CA LEU A 135 16.58 9.91 -14.55
C LEU A 135 17.07 9.31 -15.85
N MET A 136 16.16 9.19 -16.82
CA MET A 136 16.56 8.71 -18.15
C MET A 136 17.47 9.73 -18.84
N GLU A 137 18.59 9.25 -19.38
CA GLU A 137 19.54 10.09 -20.12
C GLU A 137 19.14 10.30 -21.59
N SER A 138 18.32 9.41 -22.13
CA SER A 138 17.90 9.43 -23.54
C SER A 138 16.39 9.34 -23.70
N ALA A 139 15.90 9.95 -24.77
CA ALA A 139 14.49 9.96 -25.10
C ALA A 139 14.03 8.55 -25.53
N PRO A 140 12.93 8.01 -24.98
CA PRO A 140 12.37 6.76 -25.47
C PRO A 140 11.70 6.96 -26.85
N GLU A 141 11.73 5.92 -27.68
CA GLU A 141 11.06 5.95 -28.99
C GLU A 141 9.55 6.15 -28.84
N ARG A 142 8.95 5.41 -27.91
CA ARG A 142 7.54 5.49 -27.51
C ARG A 142 7.41 5.37 -26.00
N ALA A 143 6.54 6.16 -25.42
CA ALA A 143 6.27 6.14 -23.99
C ALA A 143 4.78 6.23 -23.68
N LEU A 144 4.37 5.59 -22.60
CA LEU A 144 3.11 5.92 -21.93
C LEU A 144 3.33 7.19 -21.12
N VAL A 145 2.50 8.20 -21.37
CA VAL A 145 2.49 9.46 -20.61
C VAL A 145 1.27 9.48 -19.68
N PHE A 146 1.50 9.86 -18.44
CA PHE A 146 0.48 9.98 -17.42
C PHE A 146 0.75 11.20 -16.54
N GLU A 147 -0.28 11.63 -15.83
CA GLU A 147 -0.18 12.69 -14.83
C GLU A 147 -0.24 12.08 -13.44
N SER A 148 0.64 12.52 -12.55
CA SER A 148 0.57 12.23 -11.12
C SER A 148 0.69 13.53 -10.34
N GLN A 149 -0.29 13.80 -9.47
CA GLN A 149 -0.39 15.01 -8.65
C GLN A 149 -0.08 16.32 -9.41
N GLY A 150 -0.64 16.48 -10.62
CA GLY A 150 -0.48 17.70 -11.42
C GLY A 150 0.81 17.79 -12.25
N ARG A 151 1.69 16.77 -12.23
CA ARG A 151 2.93 16.73 -13.03
C ARG A 151 2.89 15.58 -14.04
N LEU A 152 3.46 15.81 -15.22
CA LEU A 152 3.55 14.81 -16.29
C LEU A 152 4.78 13.91 -16.10
N PHE A 153 4.53 12.61 -16.18
CA PHE A 153 5.55 11.57 -16.12
C PHE A 153 5.42 10.63 -17.31
N GLY A 154 6.53 9.99 -17.64
CA GLY A 154 6.62 9.07 -18.77
C GLY A 154 7.32 7.79 -18.39
N LEU A 155 6.89 6.70 -19.03
CA LEU A 155 7.57 5.41 -18.97
C LEU A 155 7.77 4.87 -20.39
N PRO A 156 8.96 4.35 -20.73
CA PRO A 156 9.15 3.60 -21.97
C PRO A 156 8.06 2.55 -22.11
N LEU A 157 7.41 2.52 -23.27
CA LEU A 157 6.26 1.63 -23.49
C LEU A 157 6.63 0.16 -23.30
N SER A 158 7.88 -0.20 -23.60
CA SER A 158 8.42 -1.55 -23.41
C SER A 158 8.44 -2.02 -21.95
N LEU A 159 8.34 -1.12 -20.98
CA LEU A 159 8.29 -1.45 -19.54
C LEU A 159 6.87 -1.50 -18.99
N VAL A 160 5.88 -1.03 -19.75
CA VAL A 160 4.48 -0.97 -19.29
C VAL A 160 3.80 -2.31 -19.55
N SER A 161 3.41 -2.99 -18.48
CA SER A 161 2.62 -4.22 -18.55
C SER A 161 1.14 -3.91 -18.73
N GLN A 162 0.58 -3.03 -17.89
CA GLN A 162 -0.85 -2.69 -17.94
C GLN A 162 -1.16 -1.35 -17.25
N VAL A 163 -2.25 -0.69 -17.66
CA VAL A 163 -2.89 0.37 -16.88
C VAL A 163 -4.17 -0.18 -16.26
N VAL A 164 -4.33 -0.03 -14.94
CA VAL A 164 -5.51 -0.47 -14.20
C VAL A 164 -6.11 0.68 -13.40
N THR A 165 -7.41 0.61 -13.12
CA THR A 165 -8.05 1.50 -12.14
C THR A 165 -7.73 1.03 -10.72
N GLN A 166 -7.61 1.95 -9.77
CA GLN A 166 -7.27 1.66 -8.38
C GLN A 166 -8.16 0.56 -7.76
N GLY A 167 -9.49 0.69 -7.90
CA GLY A 167 -10.47 -0.31 -7.47
C GLY A 167 -10.46 -0.63 -5.96
N GLU A 168 -11.37 -1.51 -5.55
CA GLU A 168 -11.48 -1.93 -4.14
C GLU A 168 -10.38 -2.92 -3.72
N ALA A 169 -9.70 -3.56 -4.67
CA ALA A 169 -8.64 -4.52 -4.40
C ALA A 169 -7.36 -3.86 -3.88
N PHE A 170 -7.17 -2.56 -4.13
CA PHE A 170 -6.05 -1.81 -3.56
C PHE A 170 -6.15 -1.71 -2.05
N SER A 171 -5.05 -1.97 -1.35
CA SER A 171 -4.92 -1.72 0.10
C SER A 171 -3.82 -0.73 0.37
N ARG A 172 -4.12 0.30 1.17
CA ARG A 172 -3.08 1.06 1.85
C ARG A 172 -2.39 0.17 2.88
N LEU A 173 -1.17 0.52 3.24
CA LEU A 173 -0.44 -0.10 4.33
C LEU A 173 -0.59 0.76 5.58
N PRO A 174 -0.57 0.16 6.79
CA PRO A 174 -0.71 0.92 8.02
C PRO A 174 0.49 1.85 8.27
N VAL A 175 1.67 1.46 7.80
CA VAL A 175 2.86 2.31 7.81
C VAL A 175 3.14 2.76 6.39
N GLN A 176 2.91 4.04 6.10
CA GLN A 176 3.42 4.65 4.88
C GLN A 176 4.91 4.93 5.07
N ARG A 177 5.76 4.21 4.32
CA ARG A 177 7.21 4.42 4.29
C ARG A 177 7.63 4.94 2.92
N GLY A 178 8.28 6.10 2.92
CA GLY A 178 8.81 6.70 1.71
C GLY A 178 7.74 6.89 0.63
N ALA A 179 8.00 6.37 -0.56
CA ALA A 179 7.15 6.58 -1.72
C ALA A 179 6.03 5.52 -1.91
N VAL A 180 5.93 4.52 -1.04
CA VAL A 180 4.93 3.44 -1.18
C VAL A 180 3.57 3.95 -0.75
N ALA A 181 2.63 4.00 -1.69
CA ALA A 181 1.22 4.35 -1.46
C ALA A 181 0.40 3.16 -0.94
N GLY A 182 0.75 1.94 -1.34
CA GLY A 182 0.06 0.72 -0.90
C GLY A 182 0.44 -0.51 -1.71
N VAL A 183 -0.46 -1.49 -1.75
CA VAL A 183 -0.33 -2.72 -2.54
C VAL A 183 -1.60 -3.01 -3.35
N PHE A 184 -1.42 -3.62 -4.50
CA PHE A 184 -2.50 -4.02 -5.39
C PHE A 184 -2.30 -5.46 -5.89
N PRO A 185 -3.31 -6.33 -5.81
CA PRO A 185 -3.21 -7.67 -6.37
C PRO A 185 -3.41 -7.62 -7.89
N HIS A 186 -2.45 -8.14 -8.64
CA HIS A 186 -2.60 -8.32 -10.08
C HIS A 186 -1.94 -9.63 -10.50
N ALA A 187 -2.68 -10.42 -11.30
CA ALA A 187 -2.36 -11.81 -11.56
C ALA A 187 -2.17 -12.60 -10.26
N GLN A 188 -1.01 -13.24 -10.05
CA GLN A 188 -0.71 -14.08 -8.89
C GLN A 188 0.26 -13.42 -7.91
N VAL A 189 0.44 -12.11 -7.99
CA VAL A 189 1.42 -11.38 -7.18
C VAL A 189 0.84 -10.07 -6.64
N LEU A 190 1.36 -9.62 -5.49
CA LEU A 190 1.11 -8.27 -5.00
C LEU A 190 2.08 -7.30 -5.62
N TRP A 191 1.54 -6.22 -6.16
CA TRP A 191 2.29 -5.13 -6.73
C TRP A 191 2.43 -4.02 -5.69
N PRO A 192 3.66 -3.66 -5.27
CA PRO A 192 3.88 -2.43 -4.53
C PRO A 192 3.52 -1.24 -5.43
N ILE A 193 2.67 -0.36 -4.93
CA ILE A 193 2.23 0.83 -5.64
C ILE A 193 2.95 2.06 -5.06
N PHE A 194 3.63 2.81 -5.92
CA PHE A 194 4.43 3.98 -5.55
C PHE A 194 3.79 5.27 -6.06
N SER A 195 3.94 6.34 -5.27
CA SER A 195 3.69 7.71 -5.71
C SER A 195 4.97 8.27 -6.32
N VAL A 196 4.95 8.57 -7.62
CA VAL A 196 6.12 9.15 -8.32
C VAL A 196 6.56 10.48 -7.69
N PRO A 197 5.66 11.42 -7.38
CA PRO A 197 6.01 12.63 -6.64
C PRO A 197 6.72 12.34 -5.31
N ALA A 198 6.30 11.30 -4.58
CA ALA A 198 6.94 10.93 -3.32
C ALA A 198 8.34 10.33 -3.49
N MET A 199 8.59 9.64 -4.61
CA MET A 199 9.95 9.20 -4.97
C MET A 199 10.89 10.39 -5.16
N LEU A 200 10.35 11.55 -5.57
CA LEU A 200 11.06 12.81 -5.77
C LEU A 200 11.04 13.72 -4.53
N GLY A 201 10.69 13.19 -3.35
CA GLY A 201 10.65 13.95 -2.09
C GLY A 201 9.33 14.66 -1.79
N GLY A 202 8.30 14.46 -2.61
CA GLY A 202 6.93 14.90 -2.33
C GLY A 202 6.19 14.00 -1.35
N THR A 203 4.86 14.13 -1.31
CA THR A 203 4.00 13.31 -0.43
C THR A 203 3.43 12.11 -1.18
N ALA A 204 3.41 10.95 -0.51
CA ALA A 204 2.75 9.76 -1.05
C ALA A 204 1.24 9.99 -1.14
N GLY A 205 0.66 9.72 -2.31
CA GLY A 205 -0.76 9.84 -2.57
C GLY A 205 -1.26 8.62 -3.32
N VAL A 206 -2.52 8.27 -3.10
CA VAL A 206 -3.23 7.25 -3.88
C VAL A 206 -4.06 7.97 -4.93
N GLU A 207 -3.98 7.50 -6.17
CA GLU A 207 -4.61 8.13 -7.33
C GLU A 207 -5.51 7.13 -8.08
N ALA A 208 -6.26 7.62 -9.08
CA ALA A 208 -7.33 6.87 -9.73
C ALA A 208 -6.85 5.66 -10.55
N PHE A 209 -5.62 5.70 -11.05
CA PHE A 209 -5.04 4.67 -11.91
C PHE A 209 -3.69 4.20 -11.38
N PHE A 210 -3.34 2.97 -11.73
CA PHE A 210 -1.99 2.42 -11.57
C PHE A 210 -1.42 2.04 -12.93
N VAL A 211 -0.20 2.50 -13.21
CA VAL A 211 0.62 2.04 -14.33
C VAL A 211 1.52 0.93 -13.80
N LEU A 212 1.25 -0.30 -14.23
CA LEU A 212 2.00 -1.49 -13.83
C LEU A 212 3.18 -1.70 -14.76
N THR A 213 4.37 -1.83 -14.20
CA THR A 213 5.63 -2.06 -14.90
C THR A 213 6.39 -3.27 -14.39
N GLU A 214 6.90 -4.08 -15.31
CA GLU A 214 7.77 -5.20 -15.00
C GLU A 214 9.20 -4.87 -15.45
N MET A 215 10.16 -4.96 -14.53
CA MET A 215 11.59 -4.78 -14.83
C MET A 215 12.40 -5.88 -14.17
N ALA A 216 13.14 -6.67 -14.97
CA ALA A 216 14.07 -7.68 -14.47
C ALA A 216 13.48 -8.61 -13.38
N GLY A 217 12.21 -9.01 -13.52
CA GLY A 217 11.50 -9.86 -12.55
C GLY A 217 10.95 -9.13 -11.33
N GLN A 218 11.06 -7.80 -11.26
CA GLN A 218 10.40 -6.97 -10.26
C GLN A 218 9.14 -6.32 -10.82
N ASN A 219 8.10 -6.35 -10.00
CA ASN A 219 6.80 -5.76 -10.29
C ASN A 219 6.66 -4.45 -9.51
N VAL A 220 6.40 -3.36 -10.22
CA VAL A 220 6.25 -2.02 -9.66
C VAL A 220 5.00 -1.39 -10.26
N GLY A 221 4.12 -0.82 -9.43
CA GLY A 221 3.03 0.02 -9.90
C GLY A 221 3.28 1.48 -9.57
N LEU A 222 2.94 2.38 -10.47
CA LEU A 222 3.00 3.83 -10.24
C LEU A 222 1.59 4.42 -10.18
N CYS A 223 1.35 5.31 -9.22
CA CYS A 223 0.11 6.09 -9.14
C CYS A 223 0.02 7.07 -10.30
N ALA A 224 -1.19 7.20 -10.84
CA ALA A 224 -1.53 8.19 -11.86
C ALA A 224 -2.93 8.76 -11.60
N THR A 225 -3.04 10.08 -11.63
CA THR A 225 -4.32 10.81 -11.64
C THR A 225 -5.06 10.53 -12.94
N ARG A 226 -4.34 10.53 -14.08
CA ARG A 226 -4.88 10.18 -15.40
C ARG A 226 -3.79 9.67 -16.33
N VAL A 227 -4.19 8.87 -17.30
CA VAL A 227 -3.30 8.40 -18.38
C VAL A 227 -3.64 9.15 -19.66
N LEU A 228 -2.64 9.81 -20.25
CA LEU A 228 -2.80 10.62 -21.45
C LEU A 228 -2.68 9.78 -22.73
N GLY A 229 -1.99 8.64 -22.64
CA GLY A 229 -1.86 7.67 -23.73
C GLY A 229 -0.41 7.45 -24.13
N VAL A 230 -0.22 6.85 -25.29
CA VAL A 230 1.11 6.52 -25.82
C VAL A 230 1.53 7.57 -26.83
N LEU A 231 2.69 8.18 -26.61
CA LEU A 231 3.23 9.22 -27.47
C LEU A 231 4.62 8.82 -28.01
N PRO A 232 4.96 9.24 -29.24
CA PRO A 232 6.31 9.13 -29.78
C PRO A 232 7.01 10.51 -29.83
N ARG A 233 8.26 10.52 -30.32
CA ARG A 233 9.03 11.73 -30.70
C ARG A 233 9.26 12.68 -29.52
N PHE A 234 9.93 12.16 -28.50
CA PHE A 234 10.39 12.94 -27.37
C PHE A 234 11.70 13.66 -27.72
N GLU A 235 11.76 14.95 -27.42
CA GLU A 235 12.95 15.78 -27.57
C GLU A 235 13.44 16.24 -26.19
N PRO A 236 14.75 16.15 -25.90
CA PRO A 236 15.29 16.54 -24.60
C PRO A 236 15.11 18.04 -24.36
N THR A 237 14.95 18.40 -23.09
CA THR A 237 15.01 19.79 -22.64
C THR A 237 16.36 20.10 -21.98
N ASP A 238 16.55 21.32 -21.50
CA ASP A 238 17.73 21.70 -20.71
C ASP A 238 17.74 21.05 -19.31
N VAL A 239 16.62 20.45 -18.88
CA VAL A 239 16.49 19.76 -17.59
C VAL A 239 16.72 18.26 -17.79
N PRO A 240 17.68 17.64 -17.09
CA PRO A 240 17.93 16.21 -17.18
C PRO A 240 16.67 15.38 -16.92
N GLY A 241 16.45 14.35 -17.74
CA GLY A 241 15.29 13.46 -17.65
C GLY A 241 13.96 14.07 -18.11
N GLU A 242 13.92 15.36 -18.47
CA GLU A 242 12.73 16.00 -18.99
C GLU A 242 12.75 16.08 -20.52
N PHE A 243 11.64 15.66 -21.11
CA PHE A 243 11.46 15.64 -22.56
C PHE A 243 10.13 16.28 -22.95
N ARG A 244 10.08 16.90 -24.14
CA ARG A 244 8.85 17.44 -24.74
C ARG A 244 8.37 16.52 -25.84
N ALA A 245 7.05 16.44 -26.02
CA ALA A 245 6.43 15.77 -27.15
C ALA A 245 5.29 16.62 -27.71
N PRO A 246 4.99 16.53 -29.01
CA PRO A 246 3.85 17.22 -29.61
C PRO A 246 2.53 16.87 -28.93
N GLY A 247 1.70 17.89 -28.68
CA GLY A 247 0.37 17.72 -28.07
C GLY A 247 0.34 17.72 -26.54
N LEU A 248 1.50 17.83 -25.88
CA LEU A 248 1.56 18.00 -24.43
C LEU A 248 1.66 19.47 -24.03
N THR A 249 1.05 19.82 -22.89
CA THR A 249 1.03 21.18 -22.34
C THR A 249 2.31 21.54 -21.59
N GLY A 250 3.20 20.57 -21.33
CA GLY A 250 4.42 20.76 -20.57
C GLY A 250 5.44 19.63 -20.79
N PRO A 251 6.65 19.74 -20.22
CA PRO A 251 7.65 18.68 -20.26
C PRO A 251 7.19 17.47 -19.45
N VAL A 252 7.69 16.29 -19.83
CA VAL A 252 7.45 14.99 -19.19
C VAL A 252 8.73 14.54 -18.54
N LEU A 253 8.68 14.21 -17.24
CA LEU A 253 9.82 13.65 -16.53
C LEU A 253 9.84 12.12 -16.66
N PHE A 254 10.99 11.57 -17.03
CA PHE A 254 11.23 10.14 -17.14
C PHE A 254 12.18 9.66 -16.06
N LEU A 255 11.69 8.76 -15.20
CA LEU A 255 12.51 8.06 -14.23
C LEU A 255 13.08 6.79 -14.85
N ASP A 256 14.35 6.50 -14.55
CA ASP A 256 14.99 5.26 -14.93
C ASP A 256 14.64 4.18 -13.89
N LEU A 257 13.45 3.60 -14.03
CA LEU A 257 12.98 2.58 -13.09
C LEU A 257 13.88 1.33 -13.10
N GLN A 258 14.51 1.00 -14.22
CA GLN A 258 15.39 -0.17 -14.30
C GLN A 258 16.58 0.00 -13.34
N HIS A 259 17.28 1.13 -13.41
CA HIS A 259 18.38 1.42 -12.50
C HIS A 259 17.91 1.66 -11.07
N MET A 260 16.73 2.26 -10.91
CA MET A 260 16.20 2.49 -9.57
C MET A 260 15.90 1.19 -8.85
N PHE A 261 15.42 0.13 -9.52
CA PHE A 261 14.93 -1.11 -8.88
C PHE A 261 15.81 -2.35 -9.08
N SER A 262 16.89 -2.25 -9.87
CA SER A 262 17.92 -3.29 -9.99
C SER A 262 18.70 -3.55 -8.70
#